data_AF-A0A967TXP6-F1
#
_entry.id   AF-A0A967TXP6-F1
#
_cell.length_a   1.000
_cell.length_b   1.000
_cell.length_c   1.000
_cell.angle_alpha   90.00
_cell.angle_beta   90.00
_cell.angle_gamma   90.00
#
_symmetry.space_group_name_H-M   'P 1'
#
loop_
_entity.id
_entity.type
_entity.pdbx_description
1 polymer ?
#
loop_
_entity_poly.entity_id
_entity_poly.type
_entity_poly.pdbx_seq_one_letter_code
_entity_poly.pdbx_strand_id
1 'polypeptide(L)'
;IGIKTFLPRSDARQTILEEQQAPGVFLQNQLNEGLNRIASWEAAGVNGRQDLRYTVMVQAKQVRYELPVGMSIPDRYPGQLQQYLQAEEGIQANDPLIIARLNKLLPQEQERTVSESLTAIHRHLQDDFTNRNFSGYTDALTALKLGEASCNGKGRLFVAMARQLNIPARLVGGFIMSRGSKRTTHQWIEAYVNGH
;
A
#
# COMPACT_ATOMS: atom_id res chain seq x y z
N ILE A 1 -6.33 19.64 19.84
CA ILE A 1 -5.70 19.21 18.57
C ILE A 1 -5.31 17.74 18.70
N GLY A 2 -5.58 16.95 17.67
CA GLY A 2 -5.22 15.53 17.62
C GLY A 2 -4.46 15.25 16.33
N ILE A 3 -3.30 14.61 16.43
CA ILE A 3 -2.46 14.21 15.31
C ILE A 3 -2.31 12.69 15.37
N LYS A 4 -2.50 12.00 14.25
CA LYS A 4 -2.26 10.55 14.15
C LYS A 4 -1.39 10.25 12.94
N THR A 5 -0.50 9.27 13.08
CA THR A 5 0.33 8.80 11.97
C THR A 5 0.71 7.33 12.16
N PHE A 6 1.17 6.70 11.07
CA PHE A 6 1.77 5.38 11.11
C PHE A 6 3.25 5.46 11.51
N LEU A 7 3.68 4.51 12.34
CA LEU A 7 5.07 4.32 12.73
C LEU A 7 5.68 3.13 11.97
N PRO A 8 7.01 3.14 11.74
CA PRO A 8 7.70 1.97 11.19
C PRO A 8 7.56 0.75 12.11
N ARG A 9 7.74 -0.44 11.53
CA ARG A 9 7.69 -1.72 12.23
C ARG A 9 8.88 -2.58 11.83
N SER A 10 9.48 -3.29 12.78
CA SER A 10 10.45 -4.35 12.45
C SER A 10 9.75 -5.55 11.80
N ASP A 11 10.31 -6.05 10.71
CA ASP A 11 9.82 -7.21 9.96
C ASP A 11 10.98 -7.90 9.22
N ALA A 12 10.67 -8.80 8.28
CA ALA A 12 11.68 -9.52 7.50
C ALA A 12 12.57 -8.62 6.62
N ARG A 13 12.16 -7.37 6.36
CA ARG A 13 12.83 -6.39 5.50
C ARG A 13 13.53 -5.28 6.28
N GLN A 14 13.23 -5.09 7.57
CA GLN A 14 13.90 -4.06 8.36
C GLN A 14 13.89 -4.33 9.86
N THR A 15 14.86 -3.77 10.57
CA THR A 15 14.92 -3.78 12.02
C THR A 15 15.03 -2.35 12.54
N ILE A 16 14.14 -2.00 13.46
CA ILE A 16 14.24 -0.77 14.24
C ILE A 16 15.30 -0.98 15.32
N LEU A 17 16.35 -0.16 15.28
CA LEU A 17 17.45 -0.21 16.23
C LEU A 17 17.18 0.71 17.43
N GLU A 18 16.65 1.90 17.16
CA GLU A 18 16.37 2.92 18.17
C GLU A 18 15.11 3.71 17.82
N GLU A 19 14.33 4.09 18.82
CA GLU A 19 13.20 5.01 18.71
C GLU A 19 13.29 6.07 19.81
N GLN A 20 13.16 7.33 19.42
CA GLN A 20 13.12 8.47 20.33
C GLN A 20 11.93 9.35 20.01
N GLN A 21 11.28 9.86 21.05
CA GLN A 21 10.03 10.58 20.94
C GLN A 21 10.12 11.82 21.82
N ALA A 22 9.76 12.96 21.26
CA ALA A 22 9.67 14.22 21.99
C ALA A 22 8.27 14.79 21.74
N PRO A 23 7.26 14.37 22.53
CA PRO A 23 5.87 14.75 22.30
C PRO A 23 5.56 16.20 22.71
N GLY A 24 6.48 16.87 23.41
CA GLY A 24 6.29 18.25 23.86
C GLY A 24 5.08 18.38 24.80
N VAL A 25 4.15 19.27 24.46
CA VAL A 25 2.91 19.50 25.23
C VAL A 25 1.81 18.46 24.96
N PHE A 26 2.05 17.50 24.06
CA PHE A 26 1.05 16.51 23.68
C PHE A 26 1.14 15.26 24.56
N LEU A 27 -0.02 14.73 24.94
CA LEU A 27 -0.12 13.36 25.44
C LEU A 27 0.02 12.42 24.25
N GLN A 28 0.98 11.51 24.33
CA GLN A 28 1.21 10.53 23.29
C GLN A 28 0.65 9.17 23.66
N ASN A 29 -0.03 8.53 22.70
CA ASN A 29 -0.41 7.12 22.76
C ASN A 29 0.16 6.36 21.56
N GLN A 30 0.38 5.06 21.74
CA GLN A 30 0.68 4.14 20.65
C GLN A 30 -0.22 2.92 20.74
N LEU A 31 -0.68 2.43 19.59
CA LEU A 31 -1.47 1.21 19.50
C LEU A 31 -1.09 0.41 18.26
N ASN A 32 -1.45 -0.87 18.29
CA ASN A 32 -1.36 -1.75 17.13
C ASN A 32 -2.77 -1.98 16.57
N GLU A 33 -2.93 -1.81 15.27
CA GLU A 33 -4.18 -2.09 14.56
C GLU A 33 -3.87 -2.95 13.33
N GLY A 34 -4.19 -4.24 13.43
CA GLY A 34 -3.73 -5.25 12.47
C GLY A 34 -2.21 -5.26 12.37
N LEU A 35 -1.69 -4.92 11.19
CA LEU A 35 -0.25 -4.85 10.92
C LEU A 35 0.38 -3.49 11.25
N ASN A 36 -0.47 -2.47 11.44
CA ASN A 36 -0.03 -1.10 11.61
C ASN A 36 0.36 -0.81 13.06
N ARG A 37 1.47 -0.07 13.22
CA ARG A 37 1.76 0.67 14.45
C ARG A 37 1.28 2.10 14.25
N ILE A 38 0.45 2.58 15.16
CA ILE A 38 -0.15 3.92 15.07
C ILE A 38 0.29 4.71 16.30
N ALA A 39 0.79 5.93 16.07
CA ALA A 39 1.00 6.91 17.11
C ALA A 39 -0.05 8.00 17.03
N SER A 40 -0.54 8.44 18.19
CA SER A 40 -1.42 9.60 18.31
C SER A 40 -0.89 10.58 19.35
N TRP A 41 -1.05 11.86 19.06
CA TRP A 41 -0.69 12.97 19.95
C TRP A 41 -1.89 13.87 20.14
N GLU A 42 -2.27 14.08 21.40
CA GLU A 42 -3.46 14.84 21.76
C GLU A 42 -3.11 15.91 22.79
N ALA A 43 -3.65 17.11 22.60
CA ALA A 43 -3.51 18.21 23.55
C ALA A 43 -4.71 19.17 23.47
N ALA A 44 -5.08 19.70 24.63
CA ALA A 44 -6.08 20.75 24.76
C ALA A 44 -5.41 22.12 24.91
N GLY A 45 -6.05 23.19 24.43
CA GLY A 45 -5.59 24.57 24.66
C GLY A 45 -4.23 24.92 24.04
N VAL A 46 -3.80 24.21 22.99
CA VAL A 46 -2.52 24.48 22.31
C VAL A 46 -2.61 25.75 21.49
N ASN A 47 -1.72 26.71 21.78
CA ASN A 47 -1.57 27.95 21.03
C ASN A 47 -0.16 28.07 20.43
N GLY A 48 -0.04 28.84 19.35
CA GLY A 48 1.24 29.08 18.68
C GLY A 48 1.78 27.86 17.92
N ARG A 49 3.02 27.99 17.43
CA ARG A 49 3.71 26.90 16.73
C ARG A 49 4.20 25.87 17.74
N GLN A 50 3.86 24.61 17.49
CA GLN A 50 4.39 23.47 18.22
C GLN A 50 5.15 22.56 17.26
N ASP A 51 6.27 22.00 17.73
CA ASP A 51 7.04 21.03 16.98
C ASP A 51 6.89 19.65 17.64
N LEU A 52 6.41 18.68 16.87
CA LEU A 52 6.36 17.28 17.27
C LEU A 52 7.53 16.54 16.61
N ARG A 53 8.30 15.78 17.39
CA ARG A 53 9.43 15.00 16.85
C ARG A 53 9.33 13.53 17.22
N TYR A 54 9.38 12.71 16.18
CA TYR A 54 9.61 11.27 16.25
C TYR A 54 10.88 10.97 15.46
N THR A 55 11.82 10.27 16.09
CA THR A 55 13.11 9.88 15.50
C THR A 55 13.26 8.38 15.61
N VAL A 56 13.69 7.77 14.51
CA VAL A 56 13.87 6.32 14.42
C VAL A 56 15.16 6.01 13.67
N MET A 57 15.90 5.03 14.17
CA MET A 57 17.02 4.43 13.47
C MET A 57 16.59 3.07 12.94
N VAL A 58 16.67 2.88 11.61
CA VAL A 58 16.24 1.65 10.93
C VAL A 58 17.40 1.06 10.17
N GLN A 59 17.66 -0.22 10.39
CA GLN A 59 18.49 -1.04 9.52
C GLN A 59 17.59 -1.75 8.50
N ALA A 60 17.69 -1.35 7.23
CA ALA A 60 16.93 -1.98 6.14
C ALA A 60 17.70 -3.16 5.53
N LYS A 61 16.97 -4.16 5.06
CA LYS A 61 17.45 -5.34 4.35
C LYS A 61 16.76 -5.44 3.00
N GLN A 62 17.55 -5.49 1.94
CA GLN A 62 17.01 -5.78 0.61
C GLN A 62 16.54 -7.24 0.56
N VAL A 63 15.31 -7.45 0.08
CA VAL A 63 14.76 -8.78 -0.17
C VAL A 63 14.29 -8.81 -1.61
N ARG A 64 14.71 -9.85 -2.34
CA ARG A 64 14.30 -10.12 -3.72
C ARG A 64 13.57 -11.45 -3.75
N TYR A 65 12.42 -11.46 -4.40
CA TYR A 65 11.66 -12.66 -4.69
C TYR A 65 11.69 -12.91 -6.20
N GLU A 66 11.78 -14.18 -6.58
CA GLU A 66 11.59 -14.61 -7.96
C GLU A 66 10.15 -15.10 -8.10
N LEU A 67 9.41 -14.50 -9.03
CA LEU A 67 8.03 -14.92 -9.27
C LEU A 67 8.05 -16.28 -9.98
N PRO A 68 7.30 -17.27 -9.49
CA PRO A 68 7.26 -18.60 -10.10
C PRO A 68 6.63 -18.51 -11.50
N VAL A 69 7.35 -18.99 -12.50
CA VAL A 69 6.87 -19.07 -13.88
C VAL A 69 5.82 -20.17 -14.00
N GLY A 70 4.73 -19.91 -14.70
CA GLY A 70 3.69 -20.92 -14.94
C GLY A 70 2.79 -21.22 -13.74
N MET A 71 2.99 -20.56 -12.59
CA MET A 71 2.14 -20.80 -11.42
C MET A 71 0.73 -20.29 -11.68
N SER A 72 -0.25 -21.20 -11.69
CA SER A 72 -1.66 -20.84 -11.73
C SER A 72 -2.07 -20.05 -10.49
N ILE A 73 -3.07 -19.19 -10.65
CA ILE A 73 -3.67 -18.48 -9.51
C ILE A 73 -4.38 -19.49 -8.61
N PRO A 74 -4.04 -19.60 -7.30
CA PRO A 74 -4.74 -20.49 -6.38
C PRO A 74 -6.22 -20.13 -6.20
N ASP A 75 -7.08 -21.14 -6.14
CA ASP A 75 -8.52 -20.94 -5.84
C ASP A 75 -8.78 -20.61 -4.37
N ARG A 76 -7.88 -21.05 -3.47
CA ARG A 76 -8.07 -20.96 -2.02
C ARG A 76 -6.81 -20.49 -1.31
N TYR A 77 -7.03 -19.73 -0.25
CA TYR A 77 -5.98 -19.22 0.64
C TYR A 77 -6.36 -19.46 2.10
N PRO A 78 -5.35 -19.58 3.00
CA PRO A 78 -5.57 -19.55 4.45
C PRO A 78 -6.46 -18.38 4.90
N GLY A 79 -7.28 -18.60 5.93
CA GLY A 79 -8.27 -17.63 6.43
C GLY A 79 -7.69 -16.23 6.70
N GLN A 80 -6.45 -16.14 7.19
CA GLN A 80 -5.76 -14.88 7.47
C GLN A 80 -5.58 -13.98 6.23
N LEU A 81 -5.57 -14.55 5.02
CA LEU A 81 -5.40 -13.82 3.76
C LEU A 81 -6.72 -13.37 3.14
N GLN A 82 -7.86 -13.87 3.63
CA GLN A 82 -9.16 -13.62 3.02
C GLN A 82 -9.52 -12.12 3.02
N GLN A 83 -9.11 -11.38 4.06
CA GLN A 83 -9.30 -9.92 4.11
C GLN A 83 -8.62 -9.20 2.94
N TYR A 84 -7.48 -9.71 2.46
CA TYR A 84 -6.71 -9.10 1.38
C TYR A 84 -7.22 -9.46 -0.01
N LEU A 85 -8.35 -10.18 -0.10
CA LEU A 85 -9.10 -10.44 -1.31
C LEU A 85 -10.36 -9.56 -1.39
N GLN A 86 -10.83 -9.00 -0.27
CA GLN A 86 -12.09 -8.26 -0.23
C GLN A 86 -11.95 -6.85 -0.82
N ALA A 87 -13.05 -6.32 -1.36
CA ALA A 87 -13.15 -4.89 -1.64
C ALA A 87 -13.18 -4.10 -0.31
N GLU A 88 -12.62 -2.90 -0.31
CA GLU A 88 -12.64 -1.99 0.83
C GLU A 88 -12.67 -0.52 0.36
N GLU A 89 -12.80 0.41 1.30
CA GLU A 89 -12.80 1.83 0.98
C GLU A 89 -11.52 2.20 0.21
N GLY A 90 -11.70 2.72 -1.00
CA GLY A 90 -10.59 3.10 -1.88
C GLY A 90 -10.08 2.00 -2.80
N ILE A 91 -10.53 0.76 -2.62
CA ILE A 91 -10.14 -0.43 -3.38
C ILE A 91 -11.40 -1.19 -3.79
N GLN A 92 -12.10 -0.68 -4.80
CA GLN A 92 -13.38 -1.21 -5.24
C GLN A 92 -13.22 -2.48 -6.12
N ALA A 93 -12.57 -3.54 -5.63
CA ALA A 93 -12.22 -4.74 -6.40
C ALA A 93 -13.37 -5.34 -7.23
N ASN A 94 -14.59 -5.31 -6.68
CA ASN A 94 -15.79 -5.87 -7.30
C ASN A 94 -16.55 -4.88 -8.22
N ASP A 95 -15.99 -3.70 -8.50
CA ASP A 95 -16.66 -2.70 -9.34
C ASP A 95 -16.76 -3.17 -10.81
N PRO A 96 -17.93 -3.06 -11.45
CA PRO A 96 -18.13 -3.51 -12.83
C PRO A 96 -17.15 -2.90 -13.84
N LEU A 97 -16.70 -1.66 -13.65
CA LEU A 97 -15.73 -1.03 -14.55
C LEU A 97 -14.32 -1.60 -14.37
N ILE A 98 -13.94 -1.94 -13.14
CA ILE A 98 -12.66 -2.61 -12.86
C ILE A 98 -12.67 -4.01 -13.46
N ILE A 99 -13.75 -4.77 -13.27
CA ILE A 99 -13.93 -6.11 -13.86
C ILE A 99 -13.87 -6.03 -15.39
N ALA A 100 -14.59 -5.08 -16.00
CA ALA A 100 -14.59 -4.90 -17.45
C ALA A 100 -13.21 -4.50 -17.98
N ARG A 101 -12.46 -3.64 -17.28
CA ARG A 101 -11.10 -3.28 -17.68
C ARG A 101 -10.16 -4.48 -17.58
N LEU A 102 -10.27 -5.25 -16.52
CA LEU A 102 -9.44 -6.43 -16.28
C LEU A 102 -9.71 -7.53 -17.32
N ASN A 103 -10.96 -7.80 -17.67
CA ASN A 103 -11.32 -8.75 -18.73
C ASN A 103 -10.80 -8.32 -20.10
N LYS A 104 -10.70 -7.01 -20.38
CA LYS A 104 -10.06 -6.49 -21.60
C LYS A 104 -8.54 -6.66 -21.57
N LEU A 105 -7.92 -6.49 -20.41
CA LEU A 105 -6.47 -6.59 -20.24
C LEU A 105 -6.00 -8.06 -20.27
N LEU A 106 -6.78 -8.94 -19.66
CA LEU A 106 -6.52 -10.35 -19.51
C LEU A 106 -7.76 -11.12 -19.96
N PRO A 107 -7.84 -11.54 -21.23
CA PRO A 107 -8.98 -12.33 -21.73
C PRO A 107 -9.17 -13.63 -20.92
N GLN A 108 -10.41 -14.13 -20.84
CA GLN A 108 -10.74 -15.32 -20.04
C GLN A 108 -10.40 -16.64 -20.74
N GLU A 109 -10.14 -16.62 -22.06
CA GLU A 109 -9.85 -17.83 -22.83
C GLU A 109 -8.44 -18.39 -22.61
N GLN A 110 -7.61 -17.73 -21.80
CA GLN A 110 -6.23 -18.12 -21.52
C GLN A 110 -6.07 -18.50 -20.05
N GLU A 111 -5.34 -19.59 -19.79
CA GLU A 111 -4.87 -19.88 -18.44
C GLU A 111 -3.99 -18.73 -17.97
N ARG A 112 -4.33 -18.19 -16.79
CA ARG A 112 -3.64 -17.03 -16.23
C ARG A 112 -2.67 -17.47 -15.17
N THR A 113 -1.41 -17.11 -15.34
CA THR A 113 -0.41 -17.29 -14.28
C THR A 113 -0.35 -16.05 -13.39
N VAL A 114 0.12 -16.25 -12.15
CA VAL A 114 0.32 -15.16 -11.19
C VAL A 114 1.30 -14.12 -11.75
N SER A 115 2.43 -14.56 -12.31
CA SER A 115 3.47 -13.67 -12.83
C SER A 115 3.00 -12.83 -14.01
N GLU A 116 2.30 -13.44 -14.97
CA GLU A 116 1.79 -12.73 -16.15
C GLU A 116 0.70 -11.74 -15.76
N SER A 117 -0.20 -12.14 -14.86
CA SER A 117 -1.29 -11.29 -14.37
C SER A 117 -0.77 -10.04 -13.67
N LEU A 118 0.13 -10.19 -12.70
CA LEU A 118 0.72 -9.06 -11.98
C LEU A 118 1.54 -8.16 -12.91
N THR A 119 2.26 -8.76 -13.87
CA THR A 119 3.05 -8.01 -14.85
C THR A 119 2.14 -7.23 -15.80
N ALA A 120 1.05 -7.82 -16.28
CA ALA A 120 0.09 -7.15 -17.16
C ALA A 120 -0.58 -5.95 -16.46
N ILE A 121 -1.02 -6.13 -15.20
CA ILE A 121 -1.58 -5.02 -14.40
C ILE A 121 -0.52 -3.92 -14.20
N HIS A 122 0.70 -4.29 -13.82
CA HIS A 122 1.78 -3.33 -13.63
C HIS A 122 2.05 -2.53 -14.92
N ARG A 123 2.25 -3.23 -16.04
CA ARG A 123 2.50 -2.59 -17.35
C ARG A 123 1.35 -1.69 -17.76
N HIS A 124 0.12 -2.16 -17.64
CA HIS A 124 -1.06 -1.37 -17.91
C HIS A 124 -1.06 -0.03 -17.14
N LEU A 125 -0.76 -0.04 -15.84
CA LEU A 125 -0.72 1.19 -15.02
C LEU A 125 0.51 2.06 -15.25
N GLN A 126 1.60 1.50 -15.78
CA GLN A 126 2.81 2.26 -16.08
C GLN A 126 2.75 2.90 -17.47
N ASP A 127 2.19 2.19 -18.44
CA ASP A 127 2.24 2.55 -19.85
C ASP A 127 1.01 3.38 -20.25
N ASP A 128 -0.18 3.10 -19.69
CA ASP A 128 -1.43 3.74 -20.10
C ASP A 128 -1.88 4.90 -19.18
N PHE A 129 -1.25 5.07 -18.01
CA PHE A 129 -1.67 6.08 -17.03
C PHE A 129 -0.65 7.20 -16.83
N THR A 130 -1.11 8.44 -16.91
CA THR A 130 -0.26 9.61 -16.64
C THR A 130 0.06 9.71 -15.15
N ASN A 131 1.34 9.92 -14.81
CA ASN A 131 1.75 10.22 -13.45
C ASN A 131 1.39 11.66 -13.08
N ARG A 132 0.64 11.83 -12.00
CA ARG A 132 0.27 13.15 -11.48
C ARG A 132 0.61 13.26 -10.00
N ASN A 133 1.15 14.41 -9.62
CA ASN A 133 1.33 14.77 -8.22
C ASN A 133 0.00 15.27 -7.66
N PHE A 134 -0.91 14.34 -7.32
CA PHE A 134 -2.11 14.67 -6.58
C PHE A 134 -1.81 14.70 -5.08
N SER A 135 -2.06 15.85 -4.45
CA SER A 135 -2.19 15.93 -2.99
C SER A 135 -3.61 15.56 -2.61
N GLY A 136 -3.82 14.33 -2.14
CA GLY A 136 -5.14 13.90 -1.69
C GLY A 136 -5.40 12.41 -1.90
N TYR A 137 -6.61 12.02 -1.57
CA TYR A 137 -7.11 10.67 -1.70
C TYR A 137 -7.61 10.42 -3.14
N THR A 138 -7.07 9.40 -3.81
CA THR A 138 -7.60 8.93 -5.10
C THR A 138 -7.90 7.45 -4.96
N ASP A 139 -9.17 7.05 -5.08
CA ASP A 139 -9.54 5.63 -5.06
C ASP A 139 -9.29 4.92 -6.38
N ALA A 140 -9.38 3.58 -6.37
CA ALA A 140 -9.14 2.73 -7.53
C ALA A 140 -10.06 3.07 -8.71
N LEU A 141 -11.36 3.21 -8.46
CA LEU A 141 -12.34 3.52 -9.51
C LEU A 141 -12.10 4.90 -10.14
N THR A 142 -11.77 5.89 -9.33
CA THR A 142 -11.45 7.25 -9.77
C THR A 142 -10.17 7.25 -10.59
N ALA A 143 -9.11 6.57 -10.12
CA ALA A 143 -7.89 6.40 -10.90
C ALA A 143 -8.20 5.79 -12.27
N LEU A 144 -8.99 4.72 -12.32
CA LEU A 144 -9.39 4.07 -13.57
C LEU A 144 -10.12 5.01 -14.52
N LYS A 145 -11.09 5.78 -14.01
CA LYS A 145 -11.89 6.72 -14.82
C LYS A 145 -11.07 7.88 -15.37
N LEU A 146 -10.09 8.37 -14.60
CA LEU A 146 -9.26 9.50 -14.99
C LEU A 146 -8.14 9.11 -15.96
N GLY A 147 -7.61 7.87 -15.87
CA GLY A 147 -6.41 7.49 -16.60
C GLY A 147 -5.14 8.22 -16.13
N GLU A 148 -5.22 8.88 -14.97
CA GLU A 148 -4.09 9.57 -14.35
C GLU A 148 -4.19 9.50 -12.83
N ALA A 149 -3.05 9.32 -12.15
CA ALA A 149 -3.00 9.20 -10.69
C ALA A 149 -1.57 9.36 -10.14
N SER A 150 -1.47 9.59 -8.83
CA SER A 150 -0.22 9.43 -8.07
C SER A 150 0.03 7.95 -7.74
N CYS A 151 1.16 7.65 -7.09
CA CYS A 151 1.45 6.29 -6.59
C CYS A 151 0.32 5.70 -5.72
N ASN A 152 -0.41 6.54 -4.97
CA ASN A 152 -1.54 6.11 -4.14
C ASN A 152 -2.71 5.60 -5.00
N GLY A 153 -3.15 6.38 -5.99
CA GLY A 153 -4.26 5.99 -6.86
C GLY A 153 -3.90 4.79 -7.75
N LYS A 154 -2.70 4.78 -8.33
CA LYS A 154 -2.20 3.63 -9.11
C LYS A 154 -2.10 2.37 -8.25
N GLY A 155 -1.54 2.48 -7.04
CA GLY A 155 -1.43 1.35 -6.12
C GLY A 155 -2.79 0.77 -5.72
N ARG A 156 -3.78 1.63 -5.46
CA ARG A 156 -5.16 1.20 -5.16
C ARG A 156 -5.81 0.46 -6.33
N LEU A 157 -5.65 0.98 -7.54
CA LEU A 157 -6.16 0.30 -8.73
C LEU A 157 -5.46 -1.03 -8.98
N PHE A 158 -4.13 -1.09 -8.77
CA PHE A 158 -3.38 -2.34 -8.84
C PHE A 158 -3.96 -3.38 -7.88
N VAL A 159 -4.13 -3.01 -6.60
CA VAL A 159 -4.67 -3.92 -5.58
C VAL A 159 -6.09 -4.36 -5.94
N ALA A 160 -6.95 -3.45 -6.41
CA ALA A 160 -8.32 -3.79 -6.82
C ALA A 160 -8.32 -4.83 -7.96
N MET A 161 -7.48 -4.64 -8.98
CA MET A 161 -7.35 -5.60 -10.09
C MET A 161 -6.76 -6.94 -9.64
N ALA A 162 -5.74 -6.94 -8.78
CA ALA A 162 -5.14 -8.17 -8.24
C ALA A 162 -6.15 -8.97 -7.40
N ARG A 163 -6.91 -8.30 -6.52
CA ARG A 163 -7.95 -8.91 -5.70
C ARG A 163 -9.06 -9.53 -6.55
N GLN A 164 -9.46 -8.84 -7.63
CA GLN A 164 -10.45 -9.37 -8.58
C GLN A 164 -9.96 -10.62 -9.33
N LEU A 165 -8.64 -10.81 -9.46
CA LEU A 165 -8.04 -12.05 -9.96
C LEU A 165 -7.84 -13.11 -8.87
N ASN A 166 -8.38 -12.96 -7.67
CA ASN A 166 -8.13 -13.85 -6.54
C ASN A 166 -6.64 -13.88 -6.10
N ILE A 167 -5.91 -12.76 -6.24
CA ILE A 167 -4.55 -12.60 -5.74
C ILE A 167 -4.59 -11.68 -4.51
N PRO A 168 -4.29 -12.18 -3.28
CA PRO A 168 -4.33 -11.36 -2.09
C PRO A 168 -3.32 -10.23 -2.19
N ALA A 169 -3.75 -8.99 -2.02
CA ALA A 169 -2.89 -7.81 -2.16
C ALA A 169 -3.26 -6.70 -1.18
N ARG A 170 -2.28 -5.88 -0.81
CA ARG A 170 -2.45 -4.77 0.14
C ARG A 170 -1.61 -3.56 -0.25
N LEU A 171 -2.01 -2.40 0.29
CA LEU A 171 -1.20 -1.18 0.27
C LEU A 171 -0.21 -1.20 1.43
N VAL A 172 0.99 -0.68 1.20
CA VAL A 172 2.02 -0.49 2.21
C VAL A 172 2.56 0.93 2.11
N GLY A 173 2.64 1.61 3.25
CA GLY A 173 3.17 2.97 3.36
C GLY A 173 4.55 3.00 3.99
N GLY A 174 5.38 3.95 3.58
CA GLY A 174 6.70 4.16 4.17
C GLY A 174 7.49 5.27 3.50
N PHE A 175 8.81 5.11 3.46
CA PHE A 175 9.72 6.12 2.93
C PHE A 175 10.65 5.49 1.87
N ILE A 176 10.76 6.16 0.72
CA ILE A 176 11.91 5.92 -0.17
C ILE A 176 13.09 6.71 0.41
N MET A 177 14.08 5.97 0.91
CA MET A 177 15.26 6.53 1.55
C MET A 177 16.18 7.17 0.51
N SER A 178 16.52 8.43 0.75
CA SER A 178 17.52 9.20 0.00
C SER A 178 18.30 10.08 0.97
N ARG A 179 19.53 10.46 0.63
CA ARG A 179 20.28 11.42 1.45
C ARG A 179 19.52 12.75 1.54
N GLY A 180 19.45 13.33 2.74
CA GLY A 180 18.85 14.65 2.97
C GLY A 180 17.46 14.61 3.60
N SER A 181 16.70 15.70 3.43
CA SER A 181 15.36 15.87 4.00
C SER A 181 14.29 15.60 2.95
N LYS A 182 13.24 14.87 3.33
CA LYS A 182 12.09 14.58 2.49
C LYS A 182 10.81 14.95 3.24
N ARG A 183 9.85 15.54 2.50
CA ARG A 183 8.56 15.98 3.05
C ARG A 183 7.40 15.07 2.68
N THR A 184 7.68 13.98 1.94
CA THR A 184 6.66 13.08 1.40
C THR A 184 6.94 11.64 1.80
N THR A 185 5.89 10.97 2.25
CA THR A 185 5.84 9.52 2.34
C THR A 185 5.65 8.91 0.96
N HIS A 186 5.76 7.60 0.88
CA HIS A 186 5.46 6.83 -0.32
C HIS A 186 4.52 5.68 0.00
N GLN A 187 3.79 5.21 -1.00
CA GLN A 187 2.95 4.04 -0.91
C GLN A 187 3.24 3.12 -2.09
N TRP A 188 3.37 1.83 -1.80
CA TRP A 188 3.51 0.75 -2.78
C TRP A 188 2.51 -0.35 -2.46
N ILE A 189 2.57 -1.44 -3.23
CA ILE A 189 1.72 -2.61 -3.08
C ILE A 189 2.55 -3.82 -2.68
N GLU A 190 1.95 -4.74 -1.93
CA GLU A 190 2.45 -6.10 -1.76
C GLU A 190 1.35 -7.08 -2.17
N ALA A 191 1.72 -8.11 -2.93
CA ALA A 191 0.84 -9.20 -3.34
C ALA A 191 1.40 -10.51 -2.78
N TYR A 192 0.51 -11.36 -2.25
CA TYR A 192 0.89 -12.64 -1.69
C TYR A 192 1.10 -13.66 -2.81
N VAL A 193 2.29 -14.25 -2.87
CA VAL A 193 2.66 -15.26 -3.86
C VAL A 193 3.47 -16.36 -3.19
N ASN A 194 2.97 -17.59 -3.24
CA ASN A 194 3.69 -18.80 -2.83
C ASN A 194 4.35 -18.71 -1.43
N GLY A 195 3.64 -18.18 -0.44
CA GLY A 195 4.14 -18.06 0.95
C GLY A 195 4.83 -16.74 1.30
N HIS A 196 4.88 -15.79 0.37
CA HIS A 196 5.56 -14.50 0.53
C HIS A 196 4.65 -13.32 0.21
#